data_AF-A0A7W0NUV9-F1
#
_entry.id   AF-A0A7W0NUV9-F1
#
_cell.length_a   1.000
_cell.length_b   1.000
_cell.length_c   1.000
_cell.angle_alpha   90.00
_cell.angle_beta   90.00
_cell.angle_gamma   90.00
#
_symmetry.space_group_name_H-M   'P 1'
#
loop_
_entity.id
_entity.type
_entity.pdbx_description
1 polymer ?
#
loop_
_entity_poly.entity_id
_entity_poly.type
_entity_poly.pdbx_seq_one_letter_code
_entity_poly.pdbx_strand_id
1 'polypeptide(L)'
;MKSTFSAKRSIVFERQFVTTWVLVSLLLVTLCGNSSAQDFKTVHPGVEYARVDHKLGNDPVKIDLLRLDLTKVRLDVHHAIDAAIGTERTSSIATRHRAVAAINAGFFRLDKSEFAGDAAGILMVDGELLSESLNDRATMIIGNNAKDTKVFFGNYHSRIWLQFGGKGWDSSIELSGVNRERKVSEAVLYQGRLDQKSNGPRT
;
A
#
# COMPACT_ATOMS: atom_id res chain seq x y z
N MET A 1 -69.07 -20.33 61.87
CA MET A 1 -68.55 -19.94 60.55
C MET A 1 -67.21 -20.64 60.36
N LYS A 2 -67.13 -21.62 59.46
CA LYS A 2 -65.98 -22.51 59.25
C LYS A 2 -65.19 -22.08 58.01
N SER A 3 -63.93 -22.51 58.02
CA SER A 3 -62.99 -22.81 56.93
C SER A 3 -61.96 -21.75 56.55
N THR A 4 -60.77 -21.97 57.12
CA THR A 4 -59.44 -21.83 56.54
C THR A 4 -59.34 -22.37 55.11
N PHE A 5 -58.63 -21.65 54.23
CA PHE A 5 -58.03 -22.24 53.03
C PHE A 5 -56.57 -21.81 52.91
N SER A 6 -55.71 -22.82 52.75
CA SER A 6 -54.25 -22.76 52.65
C SER A 6 -53.85 -22.84 51.18
N ALA A 7 -52.87 -22.05 50.76
CA ALA A 7 -52.08 -22.34 49.56
C ALA A 7 -50.70 -21.68 49.67
N LYS A 8 -49.70 -22.45 50.14
CA LYS A 8 -48.29 -22.21 49.78
C LYS A 8 -48.06 -22.86 48.41
N ARG A 9 -47.78 -22.07 47.38
CA ARG A 9 -47.17 -22.57 46.13
C ARG A 9 -45.77 -22.00 45.99
N SER A 10 -44.87 -22.91 45.70
CA SER A 10 -43.42 -22.84 45.63
C SER A 10 -42.90 -21.95 44.49
N ILE A 11 -42.08 -20.96 44.83
CA ILE A 11 -41.23 -20.19 43.90
C ILE A 11 -39.85 -20.83 43.92
N VAL A 12 -39.67 -21.93 43.20
CA VAL A 12 -38.36 -22.56 42.96
C VAL A 12 -38.37 -23.12 41.54
N PHE A 13 -38.42 -22.26 40.51
CA PHE A 13 -38.27 -22.74 39.13
C PHE A 13 -37.53 -21.79 38.18
N GLU A 14 -37.31 -20.51 38.53
CA GLU A 14 -36.64 -19.57 37.61
C GLU A 14 -35.12 -19.43 37.82
N ARG A 15 -34.57 -19.85 38.97
CA ARG A 15 -33.14 -19.60 39.28
C ARG A 15 -32.15 -20.51 38.58
N GLN A 16 -32.55 -21.72 38.15
CA GLN A 16 -31.61 -22.67 37.52
C GLN A 16 -31.35 -22.36 36.04
N PHE A 17 -32.33 -21.82 35.31
CA PHE A 17 -32.16 -21.53 33.89
C PHE A 17 -31.24 -20.34 33.63
N VAL A 18 -31.35 -19.27 34.41
CA VAL A 18 -30.51 -18.06 34.24
C VAL A 18 -29.03 -18.37 34.47
N THR A 19 -28.70 -19.19 35.46
CA THR A 19 -27.30 -19.58 35.74
C THR A 19 -26.67 -20.41 34.64
N THR A 20 -27.42 -21.31 34.00
CA THR A 20 -26.89 -22.18 32.94
C THR A 20 -26.60 -21.38 31.66
N TRP A 21 -27.46 -20.43 31.29
CA TRP A 21 -27.22 -19.56 30.13
C TRP A 21 -26.07 -18.58 30.33
N VAL A 22 -25.89 -18.06 31.55
CA VAL A 22 -24.74 -17.19 31.89
C VAL A 22 -23.43 -17.98 31.87
N LEU A 23 -23.41 -19.21 32.41
CA LEU A 23 -22.23 -20.07 32.36
C LEU A 23 -21.87 -20.51 30.93
N VAL A 24 -22.86 -20.87 30.10
CA VAL A 24 -22.65 -21.20 28.69
C VAL A 24 -22.14 -19.99 27.90
N SER A 25 -22.63 -18.78 28.19
CA SER A 25 -22.15 -17.55 27.54
C SER A 25 -20.72 -17.18 27.95
N LEU A 26 -20.35 -17.35 29.22
CA LEU A 26 -18.97 -17.19 29.71
C LEU A 26 -18.03 -18.25 29.10
N LEU A 27 -18.52 -19.47 28.88
CA LEU A 27 -17.76 -20.52 28.20
C LEU A 27 -17.57 -20.20 26.71
N LEU A 28 -18.56 -19.62 26.03
CA LEU A 28 -18.46 -19.19 24.64
C LEU A 28 -17.52 -17.99 24.44
N VAL A 29 -17.46 -17.05 25.39
CA VAL A 29 -16.50 -15.93 25.35
C VAL A 29 -15.06 -16.40 25.56
N THR A 30 -14.85 -17.51 26.28
CA THR A 30 -13.51 -18.10 26.48
C THR A 30 -13.09 -19.08 25.38
N LEU A 31 -14.05 -19.64 24.62
CA LEU A 31 -13.82 -20.50 23.45
C LEU A 31 -13.68 -19.73 22.13
N CYS A 32 -13.98 -18.43 22.10
CA CYS A 32 -13.44 -17.52 21.10
C CYS A 32 -11.94 -17.40 21.35
N GLY A 33 -11.19 -18.42 20.89
CA GLY A 33 -9.74 -18.44 20.96
C GLY A 33 -9.20 -17.10 20.51
N ASN A 34 -8.24 -16.59 21.29
CA ASN A 34 -7.38 -15.49 20.89
C ASN A 34 -6.74 -15.89 19.56
N SER A 35 -7.43 -15.63 18.45
CA SER A 35 -6.77 -15.41 17.18
C SER A 35 -5.80 -14.29 17.52
N SER A 36 -4.50 -14.60 17.58
CA SER A 36 -3.51 -13.66 18.05
C SER A 36 -3.60 -12.45 17.14
N ALA A 37 -4.35 -11.44 17.58
CA ALA A 37 -4.29 -10.12 17.02
C ALA A 37 -2.80 -9.81 17.04
N GLN A 38 -2.25 -9.62 15.84
CA GLN A 38 -0.82 -9.38 15.65
C GLN A 38 -0.40 -8.31 16.67
N ASP A 39 0.68 -8.54 17.42
CA ASP A 39 1.14 -7.66 18.51
C ASP A 39 1.66 -6.34 17.94
N PHE A 40 0.73 -5.50 17.50
CA PHE A 40 1.00 -4.20 16.91
C PHE A 40 1.43 -3.22 17.99
N LYS A 41 2.58 -2.60 17.76
CA LYS A 41 3.14 -1.55 18.61
C LYS A 41 3.12 -0.24 17.85
N THR A 42 2.56 0.78 18.46
CA THR A 42 2.63 2.15 17.94
C THR A 42 4.08 2.60 17.90
N VAL A 43 4.59 2.91 16.70
CA VAL A 43 5.95 3.42 16.49
C VAL A 43 5.95 4.92 16.21
N HIS A 44 4.82 5.46 15.74
CA HIS A 44 4.58 6.87 15.51
C HIS A 44 3.06 7.11 15.51
N PRO A 45 2.54 8.32 15.83
CA PRO A 45 1.13 8.63 15.61
C PRO A 45 0.65 8.20 14.21
N GLY A 46 -0.33 7.31 14.17
CA GLY A 46 -0.89 6.75 12.93
C GLY A 46 -0.08 5.63 12.27
N VAL A 47 1.01 5.16 12.87
CA VAL A 47 1.83 4.04 12.37
C VAL A 47 2.04 3.01 13.48
N GLU A 48 1.59 1.79 13.22
CA GLU A 48 1.83 0.63 14.07
C GLU A 48 2.67 -0.40 13.32
N TYR A 49 3.51 -1.12 14.06
CA TYR A 49 4.38 -2.18 13.54
C TYR A 49 4.13 -3.49 14.28
N ALA A 50 4.10 -4.61 13.54
CA ALA A 50 4.13 -5.95 14.11
C ALA A 50 5.05 -6.85 13.29
N ARG A 51 5.63 -7.87 13.94
CA ARG A 51 6.28 -8.99 13.27
C ARG A 51 5.52 -10.27 13.52
N VAL A 52 5.27 -11.01 12.46
CA VAL A 52 4.58 -12.30 12.51
C VAL A 52 5.54 -13.38 12.05
N ASP A 53 5.77 -14.36 12.91
CA ASP A 53 6.39 -15.63 12.52
C ASP A 53 5.27 -16.56 12.03
N HIS A 54 5.34 -16.98 10.77
CA HIS A 54 4.35 -17.84 10.11
C HIS A 54 5.03 -19.05 9.47
N LYS A 55 4.25 -20.03 9.01
CA LYS A 55 4.75 -21.15 8.20
C LYS A 55 4.01 -21.19 6.87
N LEU A 56 4.74 -21.17 5.75
CA LEU A 56 4.19 -21.45 4.43
C LEU A 56 4.53 -22.89 4.08
N GLY A 57 3.56 -23.80 4.26
CA GLY A 57 3.85 -25.24 4.29
C GLY A 57 4.72 -25.58 5.51
N ASN A 58 5.92 -26.12 5.27
CA ASN A 58 6.87 -26.43 6.33
C ASN A 58 7.92 -25.33 6.55
N ASP A 59 8.00 -24.34 5.66
CA ASP A 59 9.03 -23.32 5.69
C ASP A 59 8.65 -22.17 6.64
N PRO A 60 9.51 -21.81 7.61
CA PRO A 60 9.26 -20.68 8.47
C PRO A 60 9.47 -19.37 7.71
N VAL A 61 8.53 -18.44 7.85
CA VAL A 61 8.55 -17.13 7.23
C VAL A 61 8.37 -16.05 8.29
N LYS A 62 9.19 -15.01 8.22
CA LYS A 62 9.05 -13.80 9.04
C LYS A 62 8.41 -12.71 8.20
N ILE A 63 7.30 -12.15 8.67
CA ILE A 63 6.54 -11.11 7.98
C ILE A 63 6.56 -9.85 8.84
N ASP A 64 7.09 -8.77 8.28
CA ASP A 64 7.04 -7.43 8.86
C ASP A 64 5.79 -6.70 8.36
N LEU A 65 4.98 -6.18 9.29
CA LEU A 65 3.69 -5.55 9.00
C LEU A 65 3.71 -4.10 9.50
N LEU A 66 3.22 -3.20 8.64
CA LEU A 66 2.89 -1.82 9.00
C LEU A 66 1.39 -1.64 8.90
N ARG A 67 0.76 -1.12 9.94
CA ARG A 67 -0.63 -0.67 9.91
C ARG A 67 -0.67 0.84 9.99
N LEU A 68 -1.42 1.44 9.08
CA LEU A 68 -1.43 2.89 8.87
C LEU A 68 -2.85 3.44 9.08
N ASP A 69 -2.97 4.47 9.91
CA ASP A 69 -4.16 5.32 9.99
C ASP A 69 -4.03 6.44 8.96
N LEU A 70 -4.70 6.27 7.82
CA LEU A 70 -4.60 7.20 6.70
C LEU A 70 -5.20 8.60 6.97
N THR A 71 -5.83 8.82 8.12
CA THR A 71 -6.24 10.17 8.56
C THR A 71 -5.13 10.91 9.31
N LYS A 72 -4.04 10.22 9.67
CA LYS A 72 -2.91 10.76 10.45
C LYS A 72 -1.59 10.73 9.71
N VAL A 73 -1.51 9.97 8.61
CA VAL A 73 -0.28 9.80 7.85
C VAL A 73 -0.47 10.18 6.39
N ARG A 74 0.63 10.62 5.79
CA ARG A 74 0.78 10.86 4.35
C ARG A 74 1.58 9.72 3.74
N LEU A 75 1.22 9.27 2.53
CA LEU A 75 2.00 8.28 1.80
C LEU A 75 2.67 8.94 0.59
N ASP A 76 3.98 8.94 0.55
CA ASP A 76 4.74 9.49 -0.58
C ASP A 76 5.42 8.37 -1.37
N VAL A 77 5.44 8.52 -2.69
CA VAL A 77 6.14 7.63 -3.62
C VAL A 77 7.38 8.35 -4.10
N HIS A 78 8.55 7.75 -3.90
CA HIS A 78 9.81 8.27 -4.39
C HIS A 78 10.50 7.21 -5.24
N HIS A 79 11.07 7.65 -6.37
CA HIS A 79 12.00 6.82 -7.12
C HIS A 79 13.42 6.96 -6.54
N ALA A 80 14.26 5.96 -6.79
CA ALA A 80 15.68 6.02 -6.45
C ALA A 80 16.33 7.29 -7.02
N ILE A 81 17.19 7.92 -6.22
CA ILE A 81 17.98 9.12 -6.56
C ILE A 81 17.17 10.29 -7.14
N ASP A 82 15.84 10.31 -6.93
CA ASP A 82 14.88 11.27 -7.49
C ASP A 82 15.01 11.46 -9.02
N ALA A 83 15.39 10.40 -9.72
CA ALA A 83 15.48 10.30 -11.17
C ALA A 83 14.55 9.20 -11.69
N ALA A 84 14.34 9.08 -13.00
CA ALA A 84 13.49 8.05 -13.59
C ALA A 84 14.19 6.70 -13.75
N ILE A 85 15.53 6.69 -13.73
CA ILE A 85 16.37 5.49 -13.70
C ILE A 85 17.37 5.59 -12.53
N GLY A 86 17.97 4.46 -12.17
CA GLY A 86 18.89 4.34 -11.05
C GLY A 86 18.33 3.46 -9.92
N THR A 87 19.23 2.94 -9.09
CA THR A 87 18.88 2.11 -7.94
C THR A 87 19.39 2.73 -6.66
N GLU A 88 18.60 2.62 -5.59
CA GLU A 88 18.93 3.15 -4.27
C GLU A 88 18.32 2.21 -3.21
N ARG A 89 18.99 2.05 -2.06
CA ARG A 89 18.42 1.27 -0.96
C ARG A 89 17.18 1.99 -0.42
N THR A 90 16.11 1.26 -0.13
CA THR A 90 14.89 1.81 0.51
C THR A 90 15.21 2.58 1.78
N SER A 91 16.17 2.13 2.59
CA SER A 91 16.60 2.83 3.82
C SER A 91 17.29 4.17 3.53
N SER A 92 18.00 4.30 2.41
CA SER A 92 18.61 5.56 1.97
C SER A 92 17.54 6.56 1.53
N ILE A 93 16.57 6.10 0.73
CA ILE A 93 15.40 6.91 0.32
C ILE A 93 14.65 7.40 1.57
N ALA A 94 14.34 6.49 2.50
CA ALA A 94 13.63 6.80 3.75
C ALA A 94 14.38 7.86 4.58
N THR A 95 15.71 7.74 4.69
CA THR A 95 16.53 8.69 5.44
C THR A 95 16.52 10.07 4.78
N ARG A 96 16.71 10.13 3.46
CA ARG A 96 16.80 11.38 2.69
C ARG A 96 15.48 12.15 2.69
N HIS A 97 14.36 11.44 2.67
CA HIS A 97 13.01 12.00 2.72
C HIS A 97 12.41 12.03 4.15
N ARG A 98 13.19 11.67 5.17
CA ARG A 98 12.79 11.66 6.59
C ARG A 98 11.49 10.89 6.86
N ALA A 99 11.32 9.75 6.18
CA ALA A 99 10.15 8.90 6.33
C ALA A 99 10.17 8.18 7.69
N VAL A 100 9.00 8.05 8.32
CA VAL A 100 8.83 7.26 9.55
C VAL A 100 9.09 5.77 9.29
N ALA A 101 8.63 5.28 8.14
CA ALA A 101 8.88 3.93 7.64
C ALA A 101 8.77 3.94 6.11
N ALA A 102 9.40 2.98 5.44
CA ALA A 102 9.32 2.82 4.00
C ALA A 102 9.42 1.34 3.62
N ILE A 103 8.81 0.98 2.48
CA ILE A 103 8.93 -0.32 1.84
C ILE A 103 9.41 -0.11 0.39
N ASN A 104 9.99 -1.14 -0.22
CA ASN A 104 10.17 -1.12 -1.67
C ASN A 104 8.79 -1.19 -2.37
N ALA A 105 8.71 -0.59 -3.55
CA ALA A 105 7.48 -0.51 -4.32
C ALA A 105 7.51 -1.47 -5.53
N GLY A 106 7.07 -0.98 -6.70
CA GLY A 106 6.90 -1.75 -7.92
C GLY A 106 8.17 -2.40 -8.47
N PHE A 107 7.99 -3.22 -9.50
CA PHE A 107 9.10 -3.89 -10.20
C PHE A 107 9.96 -2.88 -10.95
N PHE A 108 11.24 -3.19 -11.09
CA PHE A 108 12.20 -2.37 -11.81
C PHE A 108 13.29 -3.24 -12.43
N ARG A 109 13.99 -2.70 -13.42
CA ARG A 109 15.10 -3.38 -14.10
C ARG A 109 16.32 -3.49 -13.19
N LEU A 110 16.86 -4.70 -13.06
CA LEU A 110 18.06 -5.02 -12.27
C LEU A 110 19.14 -5.62 -13.17
N ASP A 111 19.63 -4.82 -14.11
CA ASP A 111 20.74 -5.19 -14.99
C ASP A 111 21.94 -4.25 -14.80
N LYS A 112 22.97 -4.39 -15.64
CA LYS A 112 24.17 -3.55 -15.61
C LYS A 112 24.15 -2.44 -16.66
N SER A 113 23.00 -2.16 -17.28
CA SER A 113 22.86 -1.11 -18.27
C SER A 113 22.72 0.26 -17.60
N GLU A 114 22.78 1.32 -18.40
CA GLU A 114 22.44 2.67 -17.94
C GLU A 114 20.98 2.80 -17.50
N PHE A 115 20.11 1.89 -17.93
CA PHE A 115 18.68 1.85 -17.58
C PHE A 115 18.37 0.98 -16.36
N ALA A 116 19.39 0.55 -15.59
CA ALA A 116 19.14 -0.12 -14.31
C ALA A 116 18.29 0.79 -13.40
N GLY A 117 17.23 0.26 -12.82
CA GLY A 117 16.26 1.01 -12.04
C GLY A 117 15.02 1.48 -12.80
N ASP A 118 15.00 1.39 -14.13
CA ASP A 118 13.81 1.67 -14.96
C ASP A 118 12.60 0.86 -14.47
N ALA A 119 11.47 1.53 -14.23
CA ALA A 119 10.30 0.94 -13.63
C ALA A 119 9.56 0.01 -14.63
N ALA A 120 9.22 -1.20 -14.19
CA ALA A 120 8.53 -2.19 -15.01
C ALA A 120 7.01 -2.14 -14.81
N GLY A 121 6.42 -0.99 -15.13
CA GLY A 121 5.00 -0.70 -14.95
C GLY A 121 4.77 0.78 -14.69
N ILE A 122 3.51 1.18 -14.59
CA ILE A 122 3.18 2.59 -14.45
C ILE A 122 3.77 3.16 -13.15
N LEU A 123 4.49 4.27 -13.29
CA LEU A 123 4.99 5.03 -12.17
C LEU A 123 4.70 6.51 -12.43
N MET A 124 3.95 7.10 -11.52
CA MET A 124 3.70 8.54 -11.49
C MET A 124 4.05 9.06 -10.10
N VAL A 125 4.86 10.12 -10.05
CA VAL A 125 5.28 10.78 -8.82
C VAL A 125 4.95 12.25 -8.95
N ASP A 126 4.16 12.78 -8.00
CA ASP A 126 3.73 14.18 -7.97
C ASP A 126 3.13 14.69 -9.30
N GLY A 127 2.36 13.83 -9.98
CA GLY A 127 1.72 14.14 -11.26
C GLY A 127 2.62 13.98 -12.49
N GLU A 128 3.90 13.65 -12.31
CA GLU A 128 4.82 13.38 -13.41
C GLU A 128 4.86 11.88 -13.73
N LEU A 129 4.53 11.52 -14.97
CA LEU A 129 4.61 10.14 -15.46
C LEU A 129 6.07 9.79 -15.76
N LEU A 130 6.65 8.91 -14.93
CA LEU A 130 8.04 8.48 -15.05
C LEU A 130 8.20 7.17 -15.83
N SER A 131 7.15 6.34 -15.87
CA SER A 131 7.11 5.07 -16.62
C SER A 131 5.68 4.75 -17.04
N GLU A 132 5.51 4.20 -18.23
CA GLU A 132 4.21 3.82 -18.78
C GLU A 132 3.63 2.52 -18.18
N SER A 133 2.32 2.32 -18.33
CA SER A 133 1.64 1.08 -17.98
C SER A 133 2.10 -0.09 -18.86
N LEU A 134 2.27 -1.27 -18.25
CA LEU A 134 2.69 -2.49 -18.94
C LEU A 134 1.78 -3.68 -18.57
N ASN A 135 1.36 -4.46 -19.57
CA ASN A 135 0.70 -5.77 -19.43
C ASN A 135 -0.52 -5.79 -18.50
N ASP A 136 -1.33 -4.73 -18.48
CA ASP A 136 -2.55 -4.65 -17.68
C ASP A 136 -2.33 -5.04 -16.20
N ARG A 137 -1.22 -4.57 -15.62
CA ARG A 137 -0.86 -4.86 -14.23
C ARG A 137 -1.70 -4.02 -13.26
N ALA A 138 -2.07 -4.65 -12.15
CA ALA A 138 -2.68 -3.95 -11.02
C ALA A 138 -1.75 -2.83 -10.52
N THR A 139 -2.35 -1.69 -10.20
CA THR A 139 -1.69 -0.44 -9.81
C THR A 139 -2.29 0.06 -8.51
N MET A 140 -1.46 0.63 -7.65
CA MET A 140 -1.88 1.35 -6.45
C MET A 140 -1.83 2.86 -6.72
N ILE A 141 -2.95 3.55 -6.51
CA ILE A 141 -3.06 5.00 -6.67
C ILE A 141 -3.15 5.62 -5.29
N ILE A 142 -2.29 6.58 -5.02
CA ILE A 142 -2.23 7.32 -3.75
C ILE A 142 -2.66 8.76 -4.03
N GLY A 143 -3.69 9.21 -3.31
CA GLY A 143 -4.14 10.60 -3.30
C GLY A 143 -3.95 11.19 -1.90
N ASN A 144 -3.07 12.18 -1.78
CA ASN A 144 -2.84 12.89 -0.52
C ASN A 144 -3.60 14.22 -0.50
N ASN A 145 -4.43 14.42 0.51
CA ASN A 145 -5.14 15.68 0.75
C ASN A 145 -4.70 16.28 2.09
N ALA A 146 -5.15 17.49 2.41
CA ALA A 146 -4.80 18.15 3.67
C ALA A 146 -5.32 17.44 4.93
N LYS A 147 -6.30 16.53 4.78
CA LYS A 147 -7.00 15.87 5.91
C LYS A 147 -6.75 14.37 6.00
N ASP A 148 -6.46 13.74 4.87
CA ASP A 148 -6.37 12.29 4.75
C ASP A 148 -5.55 11.88 3.53
N THR A 149 -5.10 10.63 3.56
CA THR A 149 -4.58 9.89 2.42
C THR A 149 -5.63 8.90 1.94
N LYS A 150 -5.76 8.74 0.61
CA LYS A 150 -6.63 7.76 -0.02
C LYS A 150 -5.80 6.82 -0.87
N VAL A 151 -6.15 5.53 -0.82
CA VAL A 151 -5.50 4.48 -1.59
C VAL A 151 -6.56 3.76 -2.42
N PHE A 152 -6.30 3.60 -3.71
CA PHE A 152 -7.14 2.85 -4.63
C PHE A 152 -6.30 1.78 -5.33
N PHE A 153 -6.93 0.67 -5.67
CA PHE A 153 -6.32 -0.38 -6.48
C PHE A 153 -7.13 -0.55 -7.75
N GLY A 154 -6.44 -0.74 -8.87
CA GLY A 154 -7.09 -1.00 -10.14
C GLY A 154 -6.08 -1.16 -11.27
N ASN A 155 -6.61 -1.39 -12.45
CA ASN A 155 -5.83 -1.48 -13.67
C ASN A 155 -5.82 -0.10 -14.33
N TYR A 156 -4.62 0.47 -14.49
CA TYR A 156 -4.46 1.80 -15.08
C TYR A 156 -3.65 1.71 -16.35
N HIS A 157 -4.14 2.35 -17.41
CA HIS A 157 -3.52 2.38 -18.72
C HIS A 157 -3.06 3.79 -19.06
N SER A 158 -1.82 3.93 -19.49
CA SER A 158 -1.28 5.17 -20.03
C SER A 158 -1.14 5.07 -21.54
N ARG A 159 -1.55 6.13 -22.26
CA ARG A 159 -1.22 6.36 -23.67
C ARG A 159 -0.64 7.74 -23.82
N ILE A 160 0.47 7.87 -24.55
CA ILE A 160 1.22 9.11 -24.66
C ILE A 160 1.23 9.50 -26.13
N TRP A 161 0.82 10.72 -26.45
CA TRP A 161 0.78 11.23 -27.82
C TRP A 161 1.63 12.48 -27.94
N LEU A 162 2.52 12.52 -28.92
CA LEU A 162 3.17 13.74 -29.38
C LEU A 162 2.34 14.34 -30.50
N GLN A 163 1.81 15.53 -30.30
CA GLN A 163 1.05 16.27 -31.31
C GLN A 163 1.92 17.38 -31.91
N PHE A 164 1.88 17.53 -33.23
CA PHE A 164 2.62 18.56 -33.96
C PHE A 164 1.85 18.98 -35.20
N GLY A 165 2.10 20.20 -35.68
CA GLY A 165 1.30 20.79 -36.72
C GLY A 165 1.20 22.31 -36.61
N GLY A 166 0.50 22.92 -37.56
CA GLY A 166 0.19 24.35 -37.53
C GLY A 166 -0.91 24.68 -36.51
N LYS A 167 -1.79 25.64 -36.84
CA LYS A 167 -2.89 26.09 -35.95
C LYS A 167 -3.94 25.00 -35.60
N GLY A 168 -3.78 23.76 -36.04
CA GLY A 168 -4.77 22.69 -35.90
C GLY A 168 -4.29 21.34 -35.38
N TRP A 169 -3.02 21.20 -34.95
CA TRP A 169 -2.47 19.92 -34.46
C TRP A 169 -2.78 18.75 -35.41
N ASP A 170 -2.46 18.92 -36.69
CA ASP A 170 -2.89 18.04 -37.78
C ASP A 170 -2.14 16.70 -37.85
N SER A 171 -1.15 16.49 -36.99
CA SER A 171 -0.40 15.24 -36.91
C SER A 171 -0.14 14.80 -35.47
N SER A 172 -0.19 13.49 -35.24
CA SER A 172 0.17 12.90 -33.97
C SER A 172 0.97 11.61 -34.14
N ILE A 173 1.84 11.34 -33.18
CA ILE A 173 2.56 10.07 -33.04
C ILE A 173 2.29 9.54 -31.63
N GLU A 174 1.85 8.30 -31.50
CA GLU A 174 1.82 7.62 -30.21
C GLU A 174 3.24 7.25 -29.80
N LEU A 175 3.64 7.67 -28.61
CA LEU A 175 4.93 7.32 -28.04
C LEU A 175 4.82 5.94 -27.38
N SER A 176 5.83 5.11 -27.63
CA SER A 176 5.94 3.75 -27.12
C SER A 176 6.28 3.69 -25.64
N GLY A 177 6.78 4.77 -25.04
CA GLY A 177 7.10 4.83 -23.61
C GLY A 177 7.77 6.13 -23.18
N VAL A 178 8.17 6.18 -21.90
CA VAL A 178 8.82 7.33 -21.28
C VAL A 178 10.02 6.87 -20.42
N ASN A 179 11.11 7.65 -20.45
CA ASN A 179 12.32 7.49 -19.64
C ASN A 179 12.98 6.09 -19.59
N ARG A 180 12.77 5.27 -20.62
CA ARG A 180 13.30 3.91 -20.70
C ARG A 180 14.20 3.68 -21.91
N GLU A 181 14.83 2.52 -21.94
CA GLU A 181 15.57 2.07 -23.12
C GLU A 181 14.63 1.98 -24.33
N ARG A 182 14.98 2.69 -25.41
CA ARG A 182 14.25 2.65 -26.68
C ARG A 182 14.69 1.44 -27.48
N LYS A 183 13.73 0.65 -27.97
CA LYS A 183 13.96 -0.49 -28.87
C LYS A 183 13.86 -0.06 -30.34
N VAL A 184 14.14 -1.02 -31.23
CA VAL A 184 13.98 -0.81 -32.68
C VAL A 184 12.52 -0.46 -32.97
N SER A 185 12.31 0.57 -33.80
CA SER A 185 10.99 1.06 -34.21
C SER A 185 10.12 1.65 -33.10
N GLU A 186 10.70 2.06 -31.97
CA GLU A 186 9.98 2.75 -30.89
C GLU A 186 10.29 4.26 -30.88
N ALA A 187 9.28 5.05 -30.49
CA ALA A 187 9.43 6.45 -30.13
C ALA A 187 9.30 6.59 -28.61
N VAL A 188 10.33 7.08 -27.92
CA VAL A 188 10.33 7.19 -26.45
C VAL A 188 10.54 8.65 -26.06
N LEU A 189 9.76 9.13 -25.09
CA LEU A 189 9.94 10.44 -24.49
C LEU A 189 11.01 10.39 -23.41
N TYR A 190 12.02 11.25 -23.50
CA TYR A 190 12.99 11.45 -22.42
C TYR A 190 12.74 12.80 -21.76
N GLN A 191 12.43 12.78 -20.47
CA GLN A 191 12.18 13.95 -19.65
C GLN A 191 13.44 14.32 -18.84
N GLY A 192 13.48 15.56 -18.32
CA GLY A 192 14.64 16.08 -17.58
C GLY A 192 14.99 15.32 -16.28
N ARG A 193 14.18 14.33 -15.90
CA ARG A 193 14.44 13.44 -14.75
C ARG A 193 15.10 12.12 -15.14
N LEU A 194 15.42 11.86 -16.42
CA LEU A 194 16.06 10.61 -16.82
C LEU A 194 17.32 10.34 -15.98
N ASP A 195 18.27 11.26 -15.96
CA ASP A 195 19.53 11.10 -15.23
C ASP A 195 19.90 12.38 -14.46
N GLN A 196 19.69 12.39 -13.14
CA GLN A 196 20.25 13.46 -12.30
C GLN A 196 21.78 13.40 -12.15
N LYS A 197 22.48 12.58 -12.94
CA LYS A 197 23.94 12.70 -13.13
C LYS A 197 24.33 13.84 -14.09
N SER A 198 23.43 14.34 -14.93
CA SER A 198 23.75 15.41 -15.89
C SER A 198 23.71 16.83 -15.29
N ASN A 199 23.11 17.00 -14.11
CA ASN A 199 23.12 18.27 -13.38
C ASN A 199 24.01 18.12 -12.15
N GLY A 200 25.29 18.49 -12.30
CA GLY A 200 26.18 18.77 -11.18
C GLY A 200 25.55 19.81 -10.22
N PRO A 201 26.12 19.98 -9.02
CA PRO A 201 25.54 20.86 -8.01
C PRO A 201 25.31 22.26 -8.61
N ARG A 202 24.08 22.75 -8.52
CA ARG A 202 23.80 24.17 -8.72
C ARG A 202 24.44 24.90 -7.52
N THR A 203 25.64 25.40 -7.73
CA THR A 203 26.31 26.39 -6.86
C THR A 203 25.55 27.70 -6.89
#